data_AF-A0AAJ0GZX4-F1
#
_entry.id   AF-A0AAJ0GZX4-F1
#
_cell.length_a   1.000
_cell.length_b   1.000
_cell.length_c   1.000
_cell.angle_alpha   90.00
_cell.angle_beta   90.00
_cell.angle_gamma   90.00
#
_symmetry.space_group_name_H-M   'P 1'
#
loop_
_entity.id
_entity.type
_entity.pdbx_description
1 polymer ?
#
loop_
_entity_poly.entity_id
_entity_poly.type
_entity_poly.pdbx_seq_one_letter_code
_entity_poly.pdbx_strand_id
1 'polypeptide(L)'
;MADWEIAPGRIRVGNGGEAAENIAFSSSYLTQGRAVPVTDGVTFQMLEIQPGANLCWPADEARTRLCSVARGIIRVKLPDNDKTEFPIGPNGMWKVKQGVSCTVANPFYVGAVIHVTTIGEEGY
;
A
#
# COMPACT_ATOMS: atom_id res chain seq x y z
N MET A 1 8.24 19.79 -8.10
CA MET A 1 7.60 19.46 -6.81
C MET A 1 7.20 20.77 -6.17
N ALA A 2 6.02 20.82 -5.59
CA ALA A 2 5.56 21.99 -4.85
C ALA A 2 6.21 22.06 -3.46
N ASP A 3 6.31 23.25 -2.85
CA ASP A 3 7.01 23.43 -1.57
C ASP A 3 6.46 22.52 -0.46
N TRP A 4 5.13 22.36 -0.40
CA TRP A 4 4.47 21.48 0.57
C TRP A 4 4.87 20.01 0.42
N GLU A 5 5.26 19.58 -0.79
CA GLU A 5 5.71 18.20 -1.06
C GLU A 5 7.14 17.95 -0.56
N ILE A 6 7.95 19.01 -0.44
CA ILE A 6 9.32 18.95 0.11
C ILE A 6 9.23 18.97 1.64
N ALA A 7 8.49 19.92 2.20
CA ALA A 7 8.17 19.98 3.62
C ALA A 7 6.81 20.68 3.83
N PRO A 8 5.88 20.13 4.63
CA PRO A 8 6.03 18.96 5.50
C PRO A 8 5.71 17.61 4.85
N GLY A 9 5.47 17.57 3.54
CA GLY A 9 5.08 16.38 2.78
C GLY A 9 3.61 15.98 2.91
N ARG A 10 2.80 16.85 3.54
CA ARG A 10 1.35 16.64 3.71
C ARG A 10 0.62 17.97 3.87
N ILE A 11 -0.64 18.01 3.47
CA ILE A 11 -1.51 19.17 3.70
C ILE A 11 -2.49 18.81 4.81
N ARG A 12 -2.70 19.73 5.77
CA ARG A 12 -3.63 19.56 6.88
C ARG A 12 -4.72 20.63 6.85
N VAL A 13 -5.93 20.26 7.22
CA VAL A 13 -7.09 21.16 7.37
C VAL A 13 -7.64 21.04 8.79
N GLY A 14 -8.07 22.15 9.38
CA GLY A 14 -8.59 22.22 10.75
C GLY A 14 -7.82 23.23 11.63
N ASN A 15 -8.36 23.55 12.81
CA ASN A 15 -7.86 24.62 13.70
C ASN A 15 -6.54 24.29 14.43
N GLY A 16 -5.73 23.36 13.91
CA GLY A 16 -4.50 22.89 14.55
C GLY A 16 -4.76 21.90 15.69
N GLY A 17 -3.70 21.21 16.14
CA GLY A 17 -3.78 20.17 17.18
C GLY A 17 -4.36 18.84 16.68
N GLU A 18 -5.06 18.13 17.57
CA GLU A 18 -5.66 16.81 17.27
C GLU A 18 -6.81 16.88 16.26
N ALA A 19 -7.47 18.04 16.13
CA ALA A 19 -8.56 18.26 15.17
C ALA A 19 -8.09 18.49 13.72
N ALA A 20 -6.78 18.51 13.46
CA ALA A 20 -6.24 18.75 12.12
C ALA A 20 -6.11 17.45 11.32
N GLU A 21 -6.93 17.30 10.27
CA GLU A 21 -6.97 16.16 9.36
C GLU A 21 -5.95 16.30 8.23
N ASN A 22 -5.28 15.22 7.83
CA ASN A 22 -4.38 15.24 6.67
C ASN A 22 -5.20 14.96 5.40
N ILE A 23 -5.22 15.91 4.45
CA ILE A 23 -6.02 15.82 3.22
C ILE A 23 -5.19 15.49 1.96
N ALA A 24 -3.86 15.57 2.06
CA ALA A 24 -2.95 15.22 0.97
C ALA A 24 -1.61 14.73 1.54
N PHE A 25 -0.97 13.81 0.80
CA PHE A 25 0.35 13.25 1.13
C PHE A 25 1.23 13.28 -0.13
N SER A 26 2.46 13.74 0.01
CA SER A 26 3.41 13.74 -1.09
C SER A 26 4.06 12.38 -1.28
N SER A 27 4.60 12.12 -2.47
CA SER A 27 5.36 10.89 -2.72
C SER A 27 6.52 10.70 -1.75
N SER A 28 7.28 11.76 -1.43
CA SER A 28 8.40 11.73 -0.47
C SER A 28 7.97 11.38 0.96
N TYR A 29 6.73 11.72 1.33
CA TYR A 29 6.16 11.35 2.62
C TYR A 29 5.76 9.88 2.65
N LEU A 30 5.18 9.39 1.55
CA LEU A 30 4.68 8.02 1.40
C LEU A 30 5.79 6.99 1.19
N THR A 31 6.91 7.35 0.55
CA THR A 31 8.06 6.47 0.32
C THR A 31 8.77 6.02 1.60
N GLN A 32 8.42 6.61 2.76
CA GLN A 32 8.87 6.14 4.08
C GLN A 32 8.32 4.75 4.42
N GLY A 33 7.40 4.20 3.61
CA GLY A 33 6.89 2.85 3.76
C GLY A 33 5.97 2.66 4.96
N ARG A 34 5.58 3.74 5.65
CA ARG A 34 4.59 3.68 6.74
C ARG A 34 3.17 3.72 6.19
N ALA A 35 2.27 2.99 6.85
CA ALA A 35 0.85 3.18 6.65
C ALA A 35 0.41 4.53 7.23
N VAL A 36 -0.42 5.26 6.50
CA VAL A 36 -1.02 6.53 6.93
C VAL A 36 -2.52 6.34 7.08
N PRO A 37 -3.14 6.83 8.18
CA PRO A 37 -4.59 6.82 8.31
C PRO A 37 -5.19 7.79 7.27
N VAL A 38 -6.24 7.35 6.59
CA VAL A 38 -6.98 8.15 5.60
C VAL A 38 -8.39 8.46 6.09
N THR A 39 -9.01 7.50 6.78
CA THR A 39 -10.28 7.66 7.50
C THR A 39 -10.38 6.51 8.50
N ASP A 40 -11.45 6.47 9.30
CA ASP A 40 -11.64 5.46 10.34
C ASP A 40 -11.61 4.05 9.73
N GLY A 41 -10.74 3.20 10.29
CA GLY A 41 -10.55 1.83 9.80
C GLY A 41 -9.88 1.68 8.43
N VAL A 42 -9.37 2.78 7.84
CA VAL A 42 -8.72 2.75 6.52
C VAL A 42 -7.34 3.40 6.56
N THR A 43 -6.34 2.64 6.12
CA THR A 43 -4.97 3.13 5.96
C THR A 43 -4.50 2.99 4.53
N PHE A 44 -3.58 3.85 4.12
CA PHE A 44 -2.90 3.79 2.84
C PHE A 44 -1.39 3.64 3.05
N GLN A 45 -0.74 2.82 2.23
CA GLN A 45 0.70 2.61 2.28
C GLN A 45 1.25 2.53 0.85
N MET A 46 2.37 3.20 0.61
CA MET A 46 3.16 3.02 -0.60
C MET A 46 4.34 2.10 -0.27
N LEU A 47 4.54 1.06 -1.07
CA LEU A 47 5.65 0.14 -0.92
C LEU A 47 6.45 0.07 -2.22
N GLU A 48 7.77 0.21 -2.09
CA GLU A 48 8.70 -0.05 -3.18
C GLU A 48 9.28 -1.47 -3.03
N ILE A 49 9.11 -2.27 -4.07
CA ILE A 49 9.60 -3.65 -4.13
C ILE A 49 10.83 -3.66 -5.02
N GLN A 50 11.99 -3.83 -4.39
CA GLN A 50 13.28 -3.85 -5.06
C GLN A 50 13.38 -5.03 -6.04
N PRO A 51 14.23 -4.92 -7.08
CA PRO A 51 14.54 -6.05 -7.97
C PRO A 51 14.94 -7.31 -7.19
N GLY A 52 14.34 -8.45 -7.52
CA GLY A 52 14.57 -9.73 -6.86
C GLY A 52 13.96 -9.87 -5.45
N ALA A 53 13.34 -8.83 -4.91
CA ALA A 53 12.75 -8.86 -3.58
C ALA A 53 11.36 -9.48 -3.57
N ASN A 54 10.97 -9.97 -2.40
CA ASN A 54 9.61 -10.41 -2.10
C ASN A 54 9.08 -9.73 -0.84
N LEU A 55 7.76 -9.62 -0.78
CA LEU A 55 6.99 -9.17 0.36
C LEU A 55 5.95 -10.25 0.65
N CYS A 56 5.90 -10.71 1.90
CA CYS A 56 4.92 -11.69 2.35
C CYS A 56 4.02 -11.05 3.39
N TRP A 57 2.73 -10.98 3.09
CA TRP A 57 1.71 -10.70 4.08
C TRP A 57 1.17 -12.01 4.63
N PRO A 58 1.27 -12.25 5.96
CA PRO A 58 0.57 -13.36 6.58
C PRO A 58 -0.94 -13.16 6.48
N ALA A 59 -1.68 -14.24 6.70
CA ALA A 59 -3.13 -14.16 6.84
C ALA A 59 -3.47 -13.20 7.99
N ASP A 60 -4.39 -12.26 7.73
CA ASP A 60 -4.86 -11.26 8.68
C ASP A 60 -6.38 -11.38 8.76
N GLU A 61 -6.88 -11.92 9.87
CA GLU A 61 -8.31 -12.18 10.05
C GLU A 61 -9.14 -10.90 10.16
N ALA A 62 -8.53 -9.78 10.52
CA ALA A 62 -9.23 -8.52 10.77
C ALA A 62 -9.25 -7.60 9.55
N ARG A 63 -8.30 -7.74 8.63
CA ARG A 63 -8.07 -6.72 7.59
C ARG A 63 -8.11 -7.27 6.17
N THR A 64 -8.79 -6.52 5.30
CA THR A 64 -8.74 -6.67 3.84
C THR A 64 -7.72 -5.70 3.26
N ARG A 65 -6.92 -6.13 2.28
CA ARG A 65 -5.99 -5.25 1.53
C ARG A 65 -6.45 -5.12 0.09
N LEU A 66 -6.59 -3.88 -0.37
CA LEU A 66 -6.75 -3.52 -1.78
C LEU A 66 -5.40 -3.02 -2.26
N CYS A 67 -4.79 -3.75 -3.19
CA CYS A 67 -3.46 -3.44 -3.68
C CYS A 67 -3.53 -3.06 -5.15
N SER A 68 -2.72 -2.10 -5.57
CA SER A 68 -2.59 -1.73 -6.98
C SER A 68 -1.15 -1.39 -7.34
N VAL A 69 -0.81 -1.58 -8.61
CA VAL A 69 0.53 -1.27 -9.13
C VAL A 69 0.54 0.16 -9.64
N ALA A 70 1.36 1.00 -9.02
CA ALA A 70 1.62 2.36 -9.49
C ALA A 70 2.72 2.39 -10.55
N ARG A 71 3.74 1.52 -10.41
CA ARG A 71 4.88 1.45 -11.33
C ARG A 71 5.47 0.04 -11.37
N GLY A 72 5.97 -0.37 -12.54
CA GLY A 72 6.65 -1.65 -12.74
C GLY A 72 5.69 -2.81 -12.95
N ILE A 73 6.23 -4.03 -12.95
CA ILE A 73 5.47 -5.29 -13.05
C ILE A 73 5.90 -6.14 -11.86
N ILE A 74 4.94 -6.78 -11.20
CA ILE A 74 5.16 -7.69 -10.08
C ILE A 74 4.48 -9.03 -10.36
N ARG A 75 4.82 -10.06 -9.61
CA ARG A 75 4.03 -11.29 -9.49
C ARG A 75 3.32 -11.33 -8.16
N VAL A 76 2.02 -11.60 -8.18
CA VAL A 76 1.19 -11.84 -7.01
C VAL A 76 0.94 -13.32 -6.90
N LYS A 77 1.07 -13.89 -5.69
CA LYS A 77 0.70 -15.26 -5.36
C LYS A 77 -0.25 -15.27 -4.16
N LEU A 78 -1.41 -15.88 -4.34
CA LEU A 78 -2.37 -16.15 -3.27
C LEU A 78 -2.32 -17.65 -2.87
N PRO A 79 -2.94 -18.06 -1.76
CA PRO A 79 -2.76 -19.40 -1.19
C PRO A 79 -3.46 -20.50 -2.00
N ASP A 80 -4.40 -20.14 -2.87
CA ASP A 80 -5.21 -21.06 -3.66
C ASP A 80 -4.43 -21.58 -4.89
N ASN A 81 -3.37 -22.36 -4.61
CA ASN A 81 -2.51 -23.09 -5.55
C ASN A 81 -1.81 -22.25 -6.64
N ASP A 82 -0.97 -22.88 -7.47
CA ASP A 82 -0.20 -22.21 -8.52
C ASP A 82 -1.07 -21.53 -9.61
N LYS A 83 -2.39 -21.75 -9.62
CA LYS A 83 -3.32 -21.06 -10.53
C LYS A 83 -3.64 -19.63 -10.08
N THR A 84 -3.27 -19.25 -8.87
CA THR A 84 -3.43 -17.88 -8.35
C THR A 84 -2.11 -17.12 -8.28
N GLU A 85 -1.10 -17.57 -9.04
CA GLU A 85 0.09 -16.78 -9.34
C GLU A 85 -0.05 -16.09 -10.70
N PHE A 86 0.05 -14.76 -10.73
CA PHE A 86 -0.07 -13.98 -11.97
C PHE A 86 0.82 -12.73 -11.96
N PRO A 87 1.38 -12.34 -13.11
CA PRO A 87 2.01 -11.04 -13.26
C PRO A 87 0.94 -9.94 -13.32
N ILE A 88 1.23 -8.78 -12.77
CA ILE A 88 0.36 -7.61 -12.86
C ILE A 88 1.20 -6.34 -13.01
N GLY A 89 0.80 -5.49 -13.96
CA GLY A 89 1.47 -4.24 -14.30
C GLY A 89 0.69 -3.01 -13.85
N PRO A 90 1.12 -1.80 -14.25
CA PRO A 90 0.54 -0.54 -13.78
C PRO A 90 -0.96 -0.43 -14.04
N ASN A 91 -1.68 0.21 -13.12
CA ASN A 91 -3.14 0.31 -13.06
C ASN A 91 -3.87 -1.01 -12.78
N GLY A 92 -3.14 -2.13 -12.73
CA GLY A 92 -3.68 -3.40 -12.23
C GLY A 92 -3.89 -3.36 -10.72
N MET A 93 -4.96 -4.02 -10.27
CA MET A 93 -5.36 -4.13 -8.87
C MET A 93 -5.65 -5.58 -8.50
N TRP A 94 -5.37 -5.95 -7.26
CA TRP A 94 -5.80 -7.21 -6.67
C TRP A 94 -6.27 -7.00 -5.23
N LYS A 95 -7.10 -7.93 -4.76
CA LYS A 95 -7.63 -7.93 -3.40
C LYS A 95 -7.07 -9.11 -2.62
N VAL A 96 -6.62 -8.85 -1.39
CA VAL A 96 -6.32 -9.86 -0.38
C VAL A 96 -7.42 -9.80 0.67
N LYS A 97 -8.25 -10.84 0.75
CA LYS A 97 -9.34 -10.91 1.73
C LYS A 97 -8.78 -11.13 3.14
N GLN A 98 -9.60 -10.85 4.15
CA GLN A 98 -9.36 -11.31 5.52
C GLN A 98 -9.08 -12.82 5.55
N GLY A 99 -8.17 -13.24 6.42
CA GLY A 99 -7.73 -14.63 6.58
C GLY A 99 -6.88 -15.18 5.43
N VAL A 100 -6.56 -14.36 4.41
CA VAL A 100 -5.80 -14.79 3.24
C VAL A 100 -4.38 -14.20 3.29
N SER A 101 -3.36 -15.05 3.17
CA SER A 101 -1.98 -14.61 2.98
C SER A 101 -1.72 -14.22 1.52
N CYS A 102 -0.71 -13.38 1.29
CA CYS A 102 -0.37 -12.94 -0.06
C CYS A 102 1.13 -12.69 -0.17
N THR A 103 1.73 -13.20 -1.23
CA THR A 103 3.12 -12.92 -1.58
C THR A 103 3.16 -12.03 -2.82
N VAL A 104 3.95 -10.96 -2.75
CA VAL A 104 4.25 -10.08 -3.87
C VAL A 104 5.74 -10.19 -4.15
N ALA A 105 6.11 -10.58 -5.36
CA ALA A 105 7.49 -10.71 -5.78
C ALA A 105 7.78 -9.77 -6.94
N ASN A 106 8.97 -9.18 -6.96
CA ASN A 106 9.49 -8.50 -8.13
C ASN A 106 10.63 -9.33 -8.75
N PRO A 107 10.34 -10.26 -9.67
CA PRO A 107 11.36 -11.05 -10.33
C PRO A 107 12.13 -10.29 -11.43
N PHE A 108 11.83 -9.00 -11.64
CA PHE A 108 12.36 -8.20 -12.73
C PHE A 108 13.53 -7.31 -12.26
N TYR A 109 14.30 -6.78 -13.22
CA TYR A 109 15.48 -5.94 -12.95
C TYR A 109 15.17 -4.50 -12.56
N VAL A 110 13.90 -4.08 -12.59
CA VAL A 110 13.47 -2.70 -12.29
C VAL A 110 12.57 -2.73 -11.06
N GLY A 111 12.78 -1.78 -10.14
CA GLY A 111 11.95 -1.64 -8.94
C GLY A 111 10.49 -1.34 -9.27
N ALA A 112 9.58 -1.97 -8.52
CA ALA A 112 8.14 -1.77 -8.65
C ALA A 112 7.59 -0.97 -7.47
N VAL A 113 6.51 -0.21 -7.69
CA VAL A 113 5.79 0.49 -6.63
C VAL A 113 4.37 -0.01 -6.60
N ILE A 114 3.92 -0.34 -5.40
CA ILE A 114 2.54 -0.71 -5.14
C ILE A 114 1.91 0.24 -4.12
N HIS A 115 0.62 0.48 -4.28
CA HIS A 115 -0.23 1.12 -3.28
C HIS A 115 -1.03 0.04 -2.57
N VAL A 116 -1.17 0.17 -1.26
CA VAL A 116 -1.90 -0.76 -0.41
C VAL A 116 -2.87 0.04 0.44
N THR A 117 -4.16 -0.14 0.18
CA THR A 117 -5.22 0.36 1.05
C THR A 117 -5.67 -0.78 1.94
N THR A 118 -5.46 -0.65 3.25
CA THR A 118 -5.91 -1.66 4.23
C THR A 118 -7.20 -1.18 4.88
N ILE A 119 -8.23 -2.03 4.86
CA ILE A 119 -9.55 -1.79 5.41
C ILE A 119 -9.79 -2.82 6.52
N GLY A 120 -10.17 -2.36 7.71
CA GLY A 120 -10.57 -3.22 8.82
C GLY A 120 -11.04 -2.37 10.00
N GLU A 121 -11.77 -2.97 10.92
CA GLU A 121 -12.22 -2.27 12.12
C GLU A 121 -11.00 -1.94 13.01
N GLU A 122 -10.94 -0.72 13.55
CA GLU A 122 -10.11 -0.47 14.73
C GLU A 122 -10.68 -1.34 15.85
N GLY A 123 -9.88 -2.29 16.33
CA GLY A 123 -10.24 -3.03 17.53
C GLY A 123 -10.43 -2.02 18.67
N TYR A 124 -11.67 -1.92 19.15
CA TYR A 124 -11.98 -1.35 20.46
C TYR A 124 -11.48 -2.28 21.56
#